data_AF-A0AAV8YVY1-F1
#
_entry.id   AF-A0AAV8YVY1-F1
#
_cell.length_a   1.000
_cell.length_b   1.000
_cell.length_c   1.000
_cell.angle_alpha   90.00
_cell.angle_beta   90.00
_cell.angle_gamma   90.00
#
_symmetry.space_group_name_H-M   'P 1'
#
loop_
_entity.id
_entity.type
_entity.pdbx_description
1 polymer ?
#
loop_
_entity_poly.entity_id
_entity_poly.type
_entity_poly.pdbx_seq_one_letter_code
_entity_poly.pdbx_strand_id
1 'polypeptide(L)'
;MKTVIVFLCATAVVRAQNLLLVEEQKLHHIHDACQANPATYADHDLLHDLAANLDNPQVGAHMLCESKGVGLQKPNGQLDIDTIRSKISLTVTDTAKVDKLIKECAIPKNSPEKTAIHLFMCLDRNGVTYFHEF
;
A
#
# COMPACT_ATOMS: atom_id res chain seq x y z
N MET A 1 -12.30 -9.03 -49.18
CA MET A 1 -12.54 -9.60 -47.84
C MET A 1 -11.37 -9.16 -46.95
N LYS A 2 -11.60 -8.23 -46.01
CA LYS A 2 -10.59 -7.70 -45.09
C LYS A 2 -11.18 -7.76 -43.67
N THR A 3 -11.12 -8.92 -43.03
CA THR A 3 -11.36 -9.06 -41.60
C THR A 3 -10.02 -8.96 -40.89
N VAL A 4 -9.62 -7.73 -40.57
CA VAL A 4 -8.42 -7.46 -39.77
C VAL A 4 -8.84 -7.45 -38.30
N ILE A 5 -8.44 -8.52 -37.61
CA ILE A 5 -7.85 -8.54 -36.26
C ILE A 5 -8.44 -7.53 -35.27
N VAL A 6 -9.48 -7.93 -34.55
CA VAL A 6 -9.94 -7.29 -33.31
C VAL A 6 -9.99 -8.35 -32.21
N PHE A 7 -8.84 -8.90 -31.82
CA PHE A 7 -8.76 -9.86 -30.70
C PHE A 7 -7.53 -9.70 -29.80
N LEU A 8 -6.70 -8.66 -29.99
CA LEU A 8 -5.44 -8.52 -29.27
C LEU A 8 -5.49 -7.64 -28.01
N CYS A 9 -6.55 -6.86 -27.76
CA CYS A 9 -6.59 -5.95 -26.60
C CYS A 9 -7.15 -6.58 -25.31
N ALA A 10 -7.82 -7.73 -25.40
CA ALA A 10 -8.48 -8.33 -24.23
C ALA A 10 -7.52 -9.07 -23.28
N THR A 11 -6.31 -9.44 -23.74
CA THR A 11 -5.39 -10.26 -22.94
C THR A 11 -4.59 -9.45 -21.92
N ALA A 12 -4.32 -8.17 -22.18
CA ALA A 12 -3.56 -7.30 -21.26
C ALA A 12 -4.36 -6.96 -19.99
N VAL A 13 -5.67 -6.72 -20.12
CA VAL A 13 -6.55 -6.35 -18.99
C VAL A 13 -6.68 -7.50 -17.99
N VAL A 14 -6.82 -8.74 -18.48
CA VAL A 14 -6.95 -9.94 -17.63
C VAL A 14 -5.68 -10.21 -16.81
N ARG A 15 -4.50 -9.82 -17.32
CA ARG A 15 -3.23 -10.00 -16.60
C ARG A 15 -3.08 -9.05 -15.40
N ALA A 16 -3.46 -7.78 -15.57
CA ALA A 16 -3.33 -6.77 -14.51
C ALA A 16 -4.25 -7.04 -13.31
N GLN A 17 -5.48 -7.48 -13.56
CA GLN A 17 -6.44 -7.82 -12.49
C GLN A 17 -5.96 -8.99 -11.61
N ASN A 18 -5.32 -10.00 -12.23
CA ASN A 18 -4.75 -11.12 -11.48
C ASN A 18 -3.58 -10.69 -10.58
N LEU A 19 -2.77 -9.72 -11.01
CA LEU A 19 -1.64 -9.23 -10.21
C LEU A 19 -2.12 -8.46 -8.98
N LEU A 20 -3.12 -7.58 -9.14
CA LEU A 20 -3.67 -6.82 -8.02
C LEU A 20 -4.30 -7.73 -6.96
N LEU A 21 -5.07 -8.74 -7.39
CA LEU A 21 -5.67 -9.72 -6.47
C LEU A 21 -4.63 -10.52 -5.67
N VAL A 22 -3.50 -10.89 -6.30
CA VAL A 22 -2.39 -11.54 -5.59
C VAL A 22 -1.77 -10.61 -4.55
N GLU A 23 -1.69 -9.32 -4.85
CA GLU A 23 -1.15 -8.31 -3.94
C GLU A 23 -2.08 -8.04 -2.76
N GLU A 24 -3.40 -7.96 -2.98
CA GLU A 24 -4.42 -7.86 -1.93
C GLU A 24 -4.38 -9.09 -1.00
N GLN A 25 -4.31 -10.30 -1.55
CA GLN A 25 -4.14 -11.52 -0.74
C GLN A 25 -2.86 -11.50 0.11
N LYS A 26 -1.76 -11.01 -0.46
CA LYS A 26 -0.50 -10.86 0.26
C LYS A 26 -0.64 -9.85 1.40
N LEU A 27 -1.35 -8.75 1.17
CA LEU A 27 -1.63 -7.73 2.19
C LEU A 27 -2.42 -8.31 3.36
N HIS A 28 -3.48 -9.07 3.10
CA HIS A 28 -4.23 -9.75 4.17
C HIS A 28 -3.34 -10.68 5.00
N HIS A 29 -2.47 -11.47 4.36
CA HIS A 29 -1.55 -12.34 5.10
C HIS A 29 -0.52 -11.56 5.94
N ILE A 30 -0.08 -10.39 5.46
CA ILE A 30 0.80 -9.50 6.23
C ILE A 30 0.03 -8.94 7.43
N HIS A 31 -1.19 -8.46 7.22
CA HIS A 31 -2.07 -7.96 8.28
C HIS A 31 -2.26 -9.01 9.38
N ASP A 32 -2.68 -10.23 9.00
CA ASP A 32 -2.88 -11.35 9.92
C ASP A 32 -1.61 -11.65 10.73
N ALA A 33 -0.44 -11.63 10.09
CA ALA A 33 0.84 -11.85 10.76
C ALA A 33 1.17 -10.71 11.73
N CYS A 34 0.86 -9.47 11.38
CA CYS A 34 1.03 -8.31 12.26
C CYS A 34 0.05 -8.34 13.44
N GLN A 35 -1.19 -8.80 13.24
CA GLN A 35 -2.16 -9.01 14.32
C GLN A 35 -1.77 -10.15 15.27
N ALA A 36 -1.22 -11.25 14.74
CA ALA A 36 -0.84 -12.41 15.55
C ALA A 36 0.36 -12.15 16.48
N ASN A 37 1.17 -11.13 16.19
CA ASN A 37 2.31 -10.76 17.02
C ASN A 37 1.92 -9.72 18.08
N PRO A 38 2.03 -10.02 19.39
CA PRO A 38 1.67 -9.08 20.46
C PRO A 38 2.37 -7.72 20.40
N ALA A 39 3.57 -7.64 19.78
CA ALA A 39 4.31 -6.38 19.64
C ALA A 39 3.74 -5.46 18.55
N THR A 40 2.92 -5.99 17.64
CA THR A 40 2.37 -5.28 16.47
C THR A 40 0.86 -5.41 16.37
N TYR A 41 0.20 -6.08 17.31
CA TYR A 41 -1.25 -6.13 17.43
C TYR A 41 -1.83 -4.71 17.56
N ALA A 42 -2.94 -4.47 16.86
CA ALA A 42 -3.74 -3.28 17.03
C ALA A 42 -5.23 -3.63 17.02
N ASP A 43 -5.98 -3.02 17.92
CA ASP A 43 -7.43 -3.11 17.92
C ASP A 43 -7.99 -2.62 16.56
N HIS A 44 -8.93 -3.37 15.98
CA HIS A 44 -9.48 -3.08 14.66
C HIS A 44 -10.20 -1.71 14.64
N ASP A 45 -10.85 -1.32 15.74
CA ASP A 45 -11.53 -0.02 15.81
C ASP A 45 -10.54 1.15 15.74
N LEU A 46 -9.30 0.95 16.22
CA LEU A 46 -8.24 1.96 16.12
C LEU A 46 -7.70 2.08 14.68
N LEU A 47 -7.63 0.97 13.95
CA LEU A 47 -7.19 0.95 12.55
C LEU A 47 -8.26 1.54 11.62
N HIS A 48 -9.53 1.26 11.90
CA HIS A 48 -10.67 1.77 11.13
C HIS A 48 -10.74 3.31 11.12
N ASP A 49 -10.39 3.96 12.24
CA ASP A 49 -10.21 5.42 12.30
C ASP A 49 -8.74 5.80 12.47
N LEU A 50 -7.93 5.43 11.46
CA LEU A 50 -6.50 5.71 11.45
C LEU A 50 -6.19 7.22 11.64
N ALA A 51 -7.07 8.09 11.12
CA ALA A 51 -6.91 9.54 11.21
C ALA A 51 -7.08 10.08 12.63
N ALA A 52 -7.98 9.51 13.43
CA ALA A 52 -8.13 9.87 14.84
C ALA A 52 -7.03 9.24 15.72
N ASN A 53 -6.42 8.13 15.28
CA ASN A 53 -5.53 7.32 16.09
C ASN A 53 -4.04 7.43 15.74
N LEU A 54 -3.62 8.52 15.09
CA LEU A 54 -2.25 8.70 14.61
C LEU A 54 -1.19 8.51 15.71
N ASP A 55 -1.47 8.98 16.93
CA ASP A 55 -0.56 8.93 18.08
C ASP A 55 -0.70 7.66 18.93
N ASN A 56 -1.61 6.76 18.55
CA ASN A 56 -1.78 5.50 19.27
C ASN A 56 -0.59 4.57 19.00
N PRO A 57 0.09 4.05 20.05
CA PRO A 57 1.27 3.21 19.88
C PRO A 57 0.98 1.87 19.19
N GLN A 58 -0.20 1.28 19.39
CA GLN A 58 -0.58 0.05 18.70
C GLN A 58 -0.71 0.28 17.20
N VAL A 59 -1.41 1.36 16.82
CA VAL A 59 -1.55 1.78 15.42
C VAL A 59 -0.19 2.02 14.79
N GLY A 60 0.70 2.77 15.46
CA GLY A 60 2.04 3.02 14.96
C GLY A 60 2.84 1.74 14.72
N ALA A 61 2.83 0.82 15.68
CA ALA A 61 3.54 -0.46 15.58
C ALA A 61 2.96 -1.34 14.45
N HIS A 62 1.64 -1.39 14.34
CA HIS A 62 0.93 -2.16 13.33
C HIS A 62 1.20 -1.64 11.91
N MET A 63 1.00 -0.35 11.67
CA MET A 63 1.24 0.24 10.34
C MET A 63 2.71 0.11 9.92
N LEU A 64 3.67 0.19 10.86
CA LEU A 64 5.07 -0.05 10.56
C LEU A 64 5.34 -1.52 10.21
N CYS A 65 4.70 -2.46 10.90
CA CYS A 65 4.79 -3.88 10.61
C CYS A 65 4.33 -4.17 9.18
N GLU A 66 3.15 -3.67 8.79
CA GLU A 66 2.62 -3.85 7.45
C GLU A 66 3.49 -3.18 6.38
N SER A 67 3.88 -1.91 6.62
CA SER A 67 4.76 -1.17 5.72
C SER A 67 6.05 -1.93 5.41
N LYS A 68 6.65 -2.58 6.43
CA LYS A 68 7.84 -3.43 6.26
C LYS A 68 7.51 -4.74 5.56
N GLY A 69 6.41 -5.40 5.91
CA GLY A 69 5.98 -6.67 5.29
C GLY A 69 5.71 -6.54 3.78
N VAL A 70 5.13 -5.40 3.37
CA VAL A 70 4.92 -5.07 1.96
C VAL A 70 6.22 -4.69 1.27
N GLY A 71 7.17 -4.12 2.02
CA GLY A 71 8.45 -3.60 1.53
C GLY A 71 8.43 -2.10 1.23
N LEU A 72 7.39 -1.35 1.65
CA LEU A 72 7.33 0.10 1.50
C LEU A 72 8.36 0.81 2.40
N GLN A 73 8.67 0.21 3.54
CA GLN A 73 9.79 0.60 4.39
C GLN A 73 10.78 -0.56 4.56
N LYS A 74 12.06 -0.23 4.54
CA LYS A 74 13.17 -1.15 4.80
C LYS A 74 13.21 -1.56 6.28
N PRO A 75 13.99 -2.59 6.66
CA PRO A 75 14.11 -3.01 8.05
C PRO A 75 14.51 -1.89 9.02
N ASN A 76 15.33 -0.94 8.55
CA ASN A 76 15.76 0.24 9.29
C ASN A 76 14.70 1.38 9.36
N GLY A 77 13.51 1.17 8.79
CA GLY A 77 12.40 2.13 8.82
C GLY A 77 12.43 3.19 7.71
N GLN A 78 13.45 3.21 6.84
CA GLN A 78 13.50 4.15 5.71
C GLN A 78 12.57 3.69 4.59
N LEU A 79 11.97 4.65 3.87
CA LEU A 79 11.13 4.37 2.71
C LEU A 79 11.93 3.71 1.57
N ASP A 80 11.32 2.73 0.91
CA ASP A 80 11.83 2.12 -0.31
C ASP A 80 11.07 2.68 -1.52
N ILE A 81 11.64 3.73 -2.12
CA ILE A 81 10.98 4.51 -3.17
C ILE A 81 10.66 3.66 -4.42
N ASP A 82 11.52 2.69 -4.75
CA ASP A 82 11.32 1.85 -5.93
C ASP A 82 10.18 0.86 -5.70
N THR A 83 10.09 0.29 -4.50
CA THR A 83 8.95 -0.56 -4.12
C THR A 83 7.66 0.26 -4.07
N ILE A 84 7.68 1.44 -3.44
CA ILE A 84 6.51 2.33 -3.39
C ILE A 84 6.03 2.68 -4.81
N ARG A 85 6.94 3.03 -5.72
CA ARG A 85 6.60 3.29 -7.13
C ARG A 85 5.90 2.09 -7.77
N SER A 86 6.52 0.92 -7.67
CA SER A 86 5.99 -0.33 -8.22
C SER A 86 4.57 -0.61 -7.71
N LYS A 87 4.36 -0.43 -6.41
CA LYS A 87 3.08 -0.65 -5.74
C LYS A 87 1.99 0.34 -6.15
N ILE A 88 2.31 1.63 -6.31
CA ILE A 88 1.35 2.63 -6.82
C ILE A 88 0.98 2.31 -8.27
N SER A 89 1.95 1.87 -9.08
CA SER A 89 1.73 1.52 -10.50
C SER A 89 0.84 0.30 -10.74
N LEU A 90 0.48 -0.46 -9.69
CA LEU A 90 -0.49 -1.54 -9.82
C LEU A 90 -1.90 -1.04 -10.14
N THR A 91 -2.26 0.17 -9.67
CA THR A 91 -3.58 0.78 -9.89
C THR A 91 -3.52 2.11 -10.64
N VAL A 92 -2.35 2.76 -10.68
CA VAL A 92 -2.14 4.04 -11.36
C VAL A 92 -1.27 3.86 -12.61
N THR A 93 -1.88 3.93 -13.79
CA THR A 93 -1.17 3.76 -15.08
C THR A 93 -0.47 5.03 -15.57
N ASP A 94 -0.90 6.21 -15.13
CA ASP A 94 -0.28 7.48 -15.48
C ASP A 94 1.01 7.68 -14.68
N THR A 95 2.14 7.57 -15.37
CA THR A 95 3.48 7.69 -14.76
C THR A 95 3.74 9.07 -14.15
N ALA A 96 3.18 10.14 -14.71
CA ALA A 96 3.30 11.48 -14.13
C ALA A 96 2.51 11.57 -12.82
N LYS A 97 1.35 10.91 -12.74
CA LYS A 97 0.59 10.79 -11.49
C LYS A 97 1.34 9.93 -10.46
N VAL A 98 1.95 8.81 -10.87
CA VAL A 98 2.79 7.99 -9.97
C VAL A 98 3.93 8.83 -9.38
N ASP A 99 4.68 9.55 -10.20
CA ASP A 99 5.78 10.39 -9.74
C ASP A 99 5.32 11.51 -8.81
N LYS A 100 4.14 12.09 -9.08
CA LYS A 100 3.51 13.07 -8.19
C LYS A 100 3.20 12.45 -6.83
N LEU A 101 2.56 11.27 -6.80
CA LEU A 101 2.21 10.58 -5.55
C LEU A 101 3.43 10.20 -4.74
N ILE A 102 4.52 9.76 -5.37
CA ILE A 102 5.78 9.49 -4.67
C ILE A 102 6.28 10.76 -3.98
N LYS A 103 6.31 11.89 -4.68
CA LYS A 103 6.78 13.17 -4.12
C LYS A 103 5.89 13.67 -2.97
N GLU A 104 4.59 13.45 -3.06
CA GLU A 104 3.62 13.95 -2.08
C GLU A 104 3.45 13.04 -0.86
N CYS A 105 3.53 11.71 -1.05
CA CYS A 105 3.20 10.73 0.00
C CYS A 105 4.41 10.02 0.60
N ALA A 106 5.49 9.81 -0.16
CA ALA A 106 6.69 9.12 0.34
C ALA A 106 7.63 10.08 1.10
N ILE A 107 7.10 10.71 2.16
CA ILE A 107 7.79 11.72 2.96
C ILE A 107 8.10 11.15 4.35
N PRO A 108 9.38 10.99 4.73
CA PRO A 108 9.76 10.60 6.09
C PRO A 108 9.17 11.54 7.14
N LYS A 109 8.73 10.97 8.26
CA LYS A 109 8.24 11.69 9.45
C LYS A 109 9.17 11.48 10.64
N ASN A 110 8.79 12.02 11.77
CA ASN A 110 9.56 12.01 13.02
C ASN A 110 9.92 10.60 13.52
N SER A 111 9.17 9.57 13.09
CA SER A 111 9.48 8.17 13.37
C SER A 111 9.11 7.26 12.18
N PRO A 112 9.66 6.04 12.13
CA PRO A 112 9.24 5.04 11.13
C PRO A 112 7.74 4.73 11.17
N GLU A 113 7.14 4.67 12.36
CA GLU A 113 5.70 4.45 12.57
C GLU A 113 4.87 5.59 11.97
N LYS A 114 5.23 6.83 12.30
CA LYS A 114 4.57 8.01 11.72
C LYS A 114 4.75 8.10 10.21
N THR A 115 5.88 7.60 9.71
CA THR A 115 6.15 7.52 8.28
C THR A 115 5.21 6.52 7.60
N ALA A 116 5.02 5.34 8.20
CA ALA A 116 4.09 4.33 7.71
C ALA A 116 2.66 4.87 7.64
N ILE A 117 2.16 5.37 8.77
CA ILE A 117 0.80 5.93 8.87
C ILE A 117 0.59 7.02 7.81
N HIS A 118 1.54 7.96 7.69
CA HIS A 118 1.43 9.03 6.71
C HIS A 118 1.36 8.53 5.28
N LEU A 119 2.22 7.57 4.92
CA LEU A 119 2.27 7.00 3.58
C LEU A 119 0.92 6.37 3.20
N PHE A 120 0.42 5.47 4.04
CA PHE A 120 -0.85 4.77 3.79
C PHE A 120 -2.03 5.74 3.66
N MET A 121 -2.18 6.68 4.61
CA MET A 121 -3.26 7.67 4.54
C MET A 121 -3.17 8.60 3.33
N CYS A 122 -1.95 9.01 2.97
CA CYS A 122 -1.77 9.89 1.81
C CYS A 122 -2.14 9.17 0.51
N LEU A 123 -1.73 7.90 0.37
CA LEU A 123 -2.06 7.07 -0.78
C LEU A 123 -3.56 6.80 -0.90
N ASP A 124 -4.22 6.41 0.20
CA ASP A 124 -5.66 6.18 0.25
C ASP A 124 -6.46 7.44 -0.16
N ARG A 125 -6.13 8.61 0.44
CA ARG A 125 -6.74 9.90 0.09
C ARG A 125 -6.55 10.30 -1.37
N ASN A 126 -5.55 9.75 -2.04
CA ASN A 126 -5.26 10.00 -3.46
C ASN A 126 -5.76 8.88 -4.40
N GLY A 127 -6.56 7.96 -3.88
CA GLY A 127 -7.23 6.90 -4.64
C GLY A 127 -6.40 5.65 -4.87
N VAL A 128 -5.31 5.44 -4.12
CA VAL A 128 -4.56 4.17 -4.07
C VAL A 128 -5.07 3.38 -2.86
N THR A 129 -6.25 2.80 -2.99
CA THR A 129 -7.06 2.29 -1.87
C THR A 129 -6.89 0.80 -1.56
N TYR A 130 -6.16 0.03 -2.38
CA TYR A 130 -5.99 -1.41 -2.14
C TYR A 130 -5.15 -1.74 -0.89
N PHE A 131 -4.59 -0.70 -0.24
CA PHE A 131 -3.96 -0.79 1.07
C PHE A 131 -4.92 -0.61 2.25
N HIS A 132 -6.21 -0.32 2.00
CA HIS A 132 -7.20 0.04 3.02
C HIS A 132 -8.11 -1.14 3.40
N GLU A 133 -7.97 -2.31 2.76
CA GLU A 133 -8.85 -3.46 3.04
C GLU A 133 -8.37 -4.26 4.25
N PHE A 134 -8.51 -3.71 5.46
CA PHE A 134 -8.36 -4.44 6.71
C PHE A 134 -9.50 -4.12 7.68
#